data_AF-A0AAW4X2T0-F1
#
_entry.id   AF-A0AAW4X2T0-F1
#
_cell.length_a   1.000
_cell.length_b   1.000
_cell.length_c   1.000
_cell.angle_alpha   90.00
_cell.angle_beta   90.00
_cell.angle_gamma   90.00
#
_symmetry.space_group_name_H-M   'P 1'
#
loop_
_entity.id
_entity.type
_entity.pdbx_description
1 polymer ?
#
loop_
_entity_poly.entity_id
_entity_poly.type
_entity_poly.pdbx_seq_one_letter_code
_entity_poly.pdbx_strand_id
1 'polypeptide(L)'
;MEENIMPTKYPEEMKRKVVALANNGKNQTEILKEYGMARSTLHKWIKDYNNSGSFSAKDNRTDKEKELIKLQKENKQLKMENDIFKASGADNGTKIAVIKANRDKYSISAMCRALNISRGMIYYTPKENQVNTELESEVIAIHKASRNHYGTRKIKRELAKKGYHVSKRRIGKIMKKYGLVSTYTKKQYKVHSPSCNEDKIANVVNREFDKEEALDVVVSDLTYVNVKGKWNYICLIIDLFNREFIGYAAGKKKNAELVTEAFKSIKRPLDQINILHTDRGNEFKNKAIDDILDSFDIERSLSNKGCPYDNAVAEAAFKVVKTEFAYDRIFNSFEELEYELFDYVNWYNNHRIHGSLDYLTPVEYRYLMFDKKLL
;
A
#
# COMPACT_ATOMS: atom_id res chain seq x y z
N MET A 1 -13.32 90.27 18.13
CA MET A 1 -12.54 89.17 18.73
C MET A 1 -12.91 89.14 20.19
N GLU A 2 -13.84 88.27 20.58
CA GLU A 2 -14.14 88.01 21.98
C GLU A 2 -13.17 86.93 22.47
N GLU A 3 -12.32 87.30 23.42
CA GLU A 3 -11.41 86.38 24.09
C GLU A 3 -12.21 85.34 24.87
N ASN A 4 -12.11 84.08 24.44
CA ASN A 4 -12.74 82.95 25.09
C ASN A 4 -11.93 82.58 26.35
N ILE A 5 -12.18 83.26 27.47
CA ILE A 5 -11.53 83.01 28.75
C ILE A 5 -12.07 81.69 29.33
N MET A 6 -11.33 80.61 29.13
CA MET A 6 -11.61 79.31 29.76
C MET A 6 -11.47 79.42 31.29
N PRO A 7 -12.50 79.04 32.09
CA PRO A 7 -12.43 79.15 33.54
C PRO A 7 -11.37 78.21 34.13
N THR A 8 -10.53 78.72 35.04
CA THR A 8 -9.39 78.00 35.63
C THR A 8 -9.80 76.88 36.60
N LYS A 9 -11.05 76.83 37.07
CA LYS A 9 -11.62 75.68 37.81
C LYS A 9 -13.11 75.50 37.51
N TYR A 10 -13.47 74.30 37.02
CA TYR A 10 -14.87 73.91 36.84
C TYR A 10 -15.51 73.47 38.17
N PRO A 11 -16.74 73.94 38.52
CA PRO A 11 -17.48 73.51 39.70
C PRO A 11 -17.76 72.01 39.70
N GLU A 12 -17.75 71.37 40.88
CA GLU A 12 -17.94 69.92 40.99
C GLU A 12 -19.35 69.48 40.55
N GLU A 13 -20.37 70.30 40.78
CA GLU A 13 -21.73 70.05 40.30
C GLU A 13 -21.83 70.00 38.78
N MET A 14 -21.07 70.86 38.10
CA MET A 14 -21.00 70.87 36.63
C MET A 14 -20.33 69.59 36.11
N LYS A 15 -19.24 69.15 36.76
CA LYS A 15 -18.57 67.88 36.42
C LYS A 15 -19.50 66.68 36.57
N ARG A 16 -20.29 66.64 37.65
CA ARG A 16 -21.29 65.58 37.89
C ARG A 16 -22.37 65.56 36.81
N LYS A 17 -22.95 66.72 36.47
CA LYS A 17 -23.98 66.82 35.42
C LYS A 17 -23.47 66.37 34.06
N VAL A 18 -22.27 66.80 33.68
CA VAL A 18 -21.63 66.43 32.40
C VAL A 18 -21.38 64.92 32.32
N VAL A 19 -20.85 64.30 33.38
CA VAL A 19 -20.62 62.84 33.40
C VAL A 19 -21.93 62.06 33.41
N ALA A 20 -22.96 62.53 34.13
CA ALA A 20 -24.28 61.90 34.12
C ALA A 20 -24.91 61.91 32.71
N LEU A 21 -24.80 63.02 31.97
CA LEU A 21 -25.26 63.11 30.58
C LEU A 21 -24.51 62.15 29.66
N ALA A 22 -23.20 61.99 29.84
CA ALA A 22 -22.39 61.06 29.05
C ALA A 22 -22.70 59.58 29.37
N ASN A 23 -22.89 59.23 30.65
CA ASN A 23 -23.25 57.86 31.06
C ASN A 23 -24.70 57.51 30.66
N ASN A 24 -25.59 58.49 30.58
CA ASN A 24 -26.96 58.33 30.06
C ASN A 24 -27.04 58.30 28.52
N GLY A 25 -25.89 58.29 27.81
CA GLY A 25 -25.83 58.04 26.37
C GLY A 25 -25.93 59.28 25.46
N LYS A 26 -25.87 60.51 25.99
CA LYS A 26 -25.82 61.72 25.16
C LYS A 26 -24.48 61.79 24.40
N ASN A 27 -24.51 62.25 23.15
CA ASN A 27 -23.34 62.22 22.27
C ASN A 27 -22.21 63.11 22.81
N GLN A 28 -21.01 62.55 22.97
CA GLN A 28 -19.86 63.24 23.55
C GLN A 28 -19.49 64.52 22.77
N THR A 29 -19.67 64.54 21.45
CA THR A 29 -19.40 65.74 20.63
C THR A 29 -20.40 66.88 20.85
N GLU A 30 -21.64 66.57 21.18
CA GLU A 30 -22.67 67.58 21.53
C GLU A 30 -22.39 68.17 22.91
N ILE A 31 -22.04 67.32 23.88
CA ILE A 31 -21.65 67.75 25.23
C ILE A 31 -20.43 68.69 25.17
N LEU A 32 -19.46 68.40 24.31
CA LEU A 32 -18.27 69.25 24.14
C LEU A 32 -18.60 70.63 23.58
N LYS A 33 -19.56 70.72 22.64
CA LYS A 33 -20.02 72.00 22.07
C LYS A 33 -20.87 72.80 23.06
N GLU A 34 -21.80 72.14 23.73
CA GLU A 34 -22.76 72.78 24.66
C GLU A 34 -22.07 73.42 25.87
N TYR A 35 -21.02 72.77 26.38
CA TYR A 35 -20.29 73.24 27.56
C TYR A 35 -18.94 73.89 27.21
N GLY A 36 -18.58 73.97 25.93
CA GLY A 36 -17.33 74.61 25.48
C GLY A 36 -16.06 73.96 26.05
N MET A 37 -16.01 72.63 26.18
CA MET A 37 -14.90 71.90 26.83
C MET A 37 -14.04 71.10 25.86
N ALA A 38 -12.78 70.84 26.25
CA ALA A 38 -11.88 69.96 25.50
C ALA A 38 -12.20 68.48 25.70
N ARG A 39 -12.01 67.67 24.64
CA ARG A 39 -12.29 66.21 24.64
C ARG A 39 -11.51 65.45 25.70
N SER A 40 -10.26 65.84 25.94
CA SER A 40 -9.40 65.27 26.98
C SER A 40 -9.95 65.50 28.39
N THR A 41 -10.57 66.66 28.63
CA THR A 41 -11.20 67.00 29.92
C THR A 41 -12.42 66.13 30.18
N LEU A 42 -13.30 65.96 29.19
CA LEU A 42 -14.48 65.09 29.28
C LEU A 42 -14.08 63.63 29.54
N HIS A 43 -13.10 63.10 28.79
CA HIS A 43 -12.59 61.74 28.99
C HIS A 43 -11.96 61.55 30.37
N LYS A 44 -11.21 62.53 30.85
CA LYS A 44 -10.64 62.49 32.20
C LYS A 44 -11.74 62.47 33.27
N TRP A 45 -12.76 63.30 33.15
CA TRP A 45 -13.87 63.33 34.12
C TRP A 45 -14.69 62.05 34.13
N ILE A 46 -15.02 61.49 32.96
CA ILE A 46 -15.71 60.19 32.87
C ILE A 46 -14.85 59.09 33.48
N LYS A 47 -13.55 59.06 33.16
CA LYS A 47 -12.60 58.08 33.69
C LYS A 47 -12.44 58.19 35.21
N ASP A 48 -12.29 59.40 35.73
CA ASP A 48 -12.09 59.63 37.17
C ASP A 48 -13.36 59.26 37.94
N TYR A 49 -14.53 59.72 37.48
CA TYR A 49 -15.82 59.40 38.10
C TYR A 49 -16.16 57.90 38.04
N ASN A 50 -15.95 57.23 36.89
CA ASN A 50 -16.23 55.80 36.76
C ASN A 50 -15.23 54.92 37.54
N ASN A 51 -14.03 55.42 37.85
CA ASN A 51 -13.04 54.66 38.64
C ASN A 51 -13.17 54.90 40.15
N SER A 52 -13.51 56.11 40.61
CA SER A 52 -13.47 56.47 42.04
C SER A 52 -14.76 57.08 42.60
N GLY A 53 -15.77 57.35 41.77
CA GLY A 53 -17.00 58.05 42.16
C GLY A 53 -16.79 59.53 42.53
N SER A 54 -15.56 60.04 42.40
CA SER A 54 -15.18 61.41 42.74
C SER A 54 -14.21 61.98 41.70
N PHE A 55 -14.16 63.31 41.59
CA PHE A 55 -13.22 63.99 40.68
C PHE A 55 -11.87 64.32 41.33
N SER A 56 -11.62 63.84 42.55
CA SER A 56 -10.49 64.25 43.40
C SER A 56 -9.65 63.11 43.99
N ALA A 57 -10.08 61.85 43.92
CA ALA A 57 -9.41 60.75 44.63
C ALA A 57 -8.59 59.80 43.72
N LYS A 58 -7.39 59.40 44.22
CA LYS A 58 -6.63 58.24 43.73
C LYS A 58 -7.45 56.97 44.03
N ASP A 59 -7.90 56.29 42.98
CA ASP A 59 -8.48 54.93 42.93
C ASP A 59 -9.11 54.42 44.26
N ASN A 60 -10.40 54.68 44.48
CA ASN A 60 -11.15 54.33 45.70
C ASN A 60 -11.52 52.83 45.81
N ARG A 61 -10.85 51.94 45.06
CA ARG A 61 -11.11 50.50 45.12
C ARG A 61 -10.57 49.90 46.41
N THR A 62 -11.39 49.11 47.07
CA THR A 62 -10.99 48.28 48.21
C THR A 62 -9.95 47.25 47.78
N ASP A 63 -9.11 46.78 48.71
CA ASP A 63 -8.08 45.77 48.41
C ASP A 63 -8.70 44.47 47.86
N LYS A 64 -9.92 44.13 48.32
CA LYS A 64 -10.71 43.01 47.80
C LYS A 64 -11.10 43.19 46.34
N GLU A 65 -11.46 44.40 45.91
CA GLU A 65 -11.79 44.67 44.50
C GLU A 65 -10.54 44.62 43.61
N LYS A 66 -9.40 45.08 44.12
CA LYS A 66 -8.11 44.96 43.42
C LYS A 66 -7.71 43.50 43.27
N GLU A 67 -7.87 42.69 44.32
CA GLU A 67 -7.62 41.25 44.28
C GLU A 67 -8.57 40.52 43.33
N LEU A 68 -9.86 40.86 43.33
CA LEU A 68 -10.84 40.31 42.41
C LEU A 68 -10.47 40.59 40.94
N ILE A 69 -10.07 41.82 40.62
CA ILE A 69 -9.61 42.19 39.28
C ILE A 69 -8.34 41.41 38.90
N LYS A 70 -7.41 41.22 39.85
CA LYS A 70 -6.20 40.43 39.63
C LYS A 70 -6.53 38.98 39.32
N LEU A 71 -7.37 38.34 40.14
CA LEU A 71 -7.83 36.96 39.94
C LEU A 71 -8.62 36.79 38.63
N GLN A 72 -9.45 37.77 38.27
CA GLN A 72 -10.18 37.74 36.99
C GLN A 72 -9.22 37.81 35.79
N LYS A 73 -8.18 38.65 35.86
CA LYS A 73 -7.15 38.72 34.82
C LYS A 73 -6.39 37.41 34.71
N GLU A 74 -5.97 36.83 35.83
CA GLU A 74 -5.28 35.55 35.88
C GLU A 74 -6.15 34.41 35.33
N ASN A 75 -7.43 34.36 35.71
CA ASN A 75 -8.37 33.36 35.20
C ASN A 75 -8.59 33.51 33.68
N LYS A 76 -8.64 34.74 33.17
CA LYS A 76 -8.72 35.01 31.72
C LYS A 76 -7.46 34.53 30.99
N GLN A 77 -6.29 34.78 31.57
CA GLN A 77 -5.01 34.30 31.03
C GLN A 77 -4.96 32.76 31.00
N LEU A 78 -5.29 32.10 32.12
CA LEU A 78 -5.30 30.64 32.24
C LEU A 78 -6.31 29.99 31.27
N LYS A 79 -7.47 30.61 31.05
CA LYS A 79 -8.45 30.15 30.04
C LYS A 79 -7.86 30.22 28.63
N MET A 80 -7.25 31.34 28.27
CA MET A 80 -6.61 31.51 26.96
C MET A 80 -5.49 30.49 26.73
N GLU A 81 -4.61 30.30 27.71
CA GLU A 81 -3.53 29.30 27.63
C GLU A 81 -4.09 27.88 27.48
N ASN A 82 -5.11 27.53 28.26
CA ASN A 82 -5.76 26.22 28.16
C ASN A 82 -6.44 26.00 26.80
N ASP A 83 -7.06 27.03 26.22
CA ASP A 83 -7.66 26.94 24.89
C ASP A 83 -6.60 26.73 23.80
N ILE A 84 -5.45 27.40 23.90
CA ILE A 84 -4.29 27.17 23.03
C ILE A 84 -3.78 25.73 23.17
N PHE A 85 -3.62 25.22 24.40
CA PHE A 85 -3.17 23.85 24.65
C PHE A 85 -4.16 22.79 24.16
N LYS A 86 -5.47 23.06 24.23
CA LYS A 86 -6.49 22.18 23.65
C LYS A 86 -6.43 22.17 22.13
N ALA A 87 -6.18 23.33 21.52
CA ALA A 87 -6.06 23.47 20.06
C ALA A 87 -4.75 22.87 19.52
N SER A 88 -3.65 22.89 20.28
CA SER A 88 -2.34 22.39 19.85
C SER A 88 -2.26 20.86 19.72
N GLY A 89 -3.32 20.13 20.12
CA GLY A 89 -3.63 18.76 19.69
C GLY A 89 -2.49 17.73 19.80
N ALA A 90 -2.20 17.21 21.00
CA ALA A 90 -1.35 16.02 21.15
C ALA A 90 -2.11 14.71 20.85
N ASP A 91 -1.39 13.68 20.38
CA ASP A 91 -1.94 12.35 20.19
C ASP A 91 -2.30 11.69 21.53
N ASN A 92 -3.17 10.68 21.48
CA ASN A 92 -3.66 10.01 22.70
C ASN A 92 -2.54 9.29 23.47
N GLY A 93 -1.49 8.80 22.80
CA GLY A 93 -0.36 8.14 23.45
C GLY A 93 0.42 9.11 24.34
N THR A 94 0.77 10.27 23.81
CA THR A 94 1.47 11.33 24.56
C THR A 94 0.67 11.82 25.76
N LYS A 95 -0.65 12.05 25.56
CA LYS A 95 -1.54 12.46 26.66
C LYS A 95 -1.64 11.40 27.77
N ILE A 96 -1.70 10.11 27.42
CA ILE A 96 -1.68 9.02 28.41
C ILE A 96 -0.37 9.02 29.21
N ALA A 97 0.78 9.26 28.55
CA ALA A 97 2.07 9.33 29.21
C ALA A 97 2.13 10.48 30.23
N VAL A 98 1.63 11.67 29.86
CA VAL A 98 1.54 12.83 30.77
C VAL A 98 0.68 12.53 31.99
N ILE A 99 -0.46 11.86 31.79
CA ILE A 99 -1.35 11.46 32.89
C ILE A 99 -0.65 10.47 33.83
N LYS A 100 0.06 9.48 33.28
CA LYS A 100 0.81 8.51 34.09
C LYS A 100 1.93 9.17 34.90
N ALA A 101 2.64 10.14 34.32
CA ALA A 101 3.73 10.85 34.97
C ALA A 101 3.28 11.82 36.09
N ASN A 102 2.02 12.29 36.04
CA ASN A 102 1.47 13.26 37.00
C ASN A 102 0.39 12.67 37.92
N ARG A 103 0.26 11.34 37.96
CA ARG A 103 -0.77 10.63 38.74
C ARG A 103 -0.68 10.90 40.25
N ASP A 104 0.51 11.22 40.74
CA ASP A 104 0.76 11.49 42.16
C ASP A 104 0.43 12.96 42.53
N LYS A 105 0.30 13.84 41.53
CA LYS A 105 0.05 15.29 41.73
C LYS A 105 -1.42 15.66 41.53
N TYR A 106 -2.11 15.01 40.60
CA TYR A 106 -3.49 15.33 40.24
C TYR A 106 -4.33 14.07 40.08
N SER A 107 -5.65 14.17 40.28
CA SER A 107 -6.53 13.02 40.05
C SER A 107 -6.58 12.65 38.57
N ILE A 108 -6.54 11.35 38.27
CA ILE A 108 -6.65 10.81 36.90
C ILE A 108 -7.93 11.32 36.23
N SER A 109 -9.04 11.39 36.96
CA SER A 109 -10.32 11.90 36.48
C SER A 109 -10.27 13.37 36.06
N ALA A 110 -9.51 14.22 36.75
CA ALA A 110 -9.35 15.63 36.37
C ALA A 110 -8.48 15.77 35.11
N MET A 111 -7.36 15.04 35.04
CA MET A 111 -6.46 15.09 33.88
C MET A 111 -7.11 14.51 32.61
N CYS A 112 -7.90 13.43 32.71
CA CYS A 112 -8.71 12.91 31.61
C CYS A 112 -9.66 13.95 31.01
N ARG A 113 -10.36 14.70 31.88
CA ARG A 113 -11.28 15.77 31.45
C ARG A 113 -10.53 16.92 30.81
N ALA A 114 -9.39 17.30 31.36
CA ALA A 114 -8.56 18.38 30.82
C ALA A 114 -8.01 18.05 29.42
N LEU A 115 -7.57 16.80 29.19
CA LEU A 115 -6.94 16.35 27.95
C LEU A 115 -7.90 15.71 26.93
N ASN A 116 -9.20 15.66 27.27
CA ASN A 116 -10.27 15.04 26.48
C ASN A 116 -9.97 13.58 26.09
N ILE A 117 -9.63 12.74 27.09
CA ILE A 117 -9.38 11.30 26.92
C ILE A 117 -10.31 10.47 27.82
N SER A 118 -10.81 9.36 27.28
CA SER A 118 -11.54 8.35 28.05
C SER A 118 -10.65 7.69 29.10
N ARG A 119 -11.15 7.56 30.35
CA ARG A 119 -10.45 6.83 31.42
C ARG A 119 -10.07 5.40 31.00
N GLY A 120 -10.89 4.75 30.17
CA GLY A 120 -10.64 3.39 29.69
C GLY A 120 -9.33 3.24 28.93
N MET A 121 -8.84 4.30 28.25
CA MET A 121 -7.56 4.27 27.55
C MET A 121 -6.33 4.23 28.47
N ILE A 122 -6.45 4.69 29.72
CA ILE A 122 -5.34 4.73 30.67
C ILE A 122 -5.07 3.34 31.25
N TYR A 123 -6.17 2.66 31.60
CA TYR A 123 -6.16 1.30 32.14
C TYR A 123 -6.12 0.23 31.05
N TYR A 124 -6.24 0.63 29.78
CA TYR A 124 -6.03 -0.27 28.66
C TYR A 124 -4.57 -0.70 28.62
N THR A 125 -4.31 -1.89 29.15
CA THR A 125 -3.07 -2.62 28.88
C THR A 125 -3.26 -3.29 27.52
N PRO A 126 -2.47 -2.93 26.48
CA PRO A 126 -2.49 -3.71 25.26
C PRO A 126 -2.18 -5.16 25.63
N LYS A 127 -3.05 -6.09 25.24
CA LYS A 127 -2.68 -7.52 25.31
C LYS A 127 -1.34 -7.63 24.61
N GLU A 128 -0.34 -8.14 25.32
CA GLU A 128 0.92 -8.51 24.69
C GLU A 128 0.54 -9.38 23.50
N ASN A 129 0.95 -8.96 22.30
CA ASN A 129 0.84 -9.83 21.15
C ASN A 129 1.71 -11.02 21.51
N GLN A 130 1.11 -12.13 21.94
CA GLN A 130 1.81 -13.40 22.01
C GLN A 130 2.60 -13.51 20.72
N VAL A 131 3.92 -13.47 20.82
CA VAL A 131 4.83 -13.70 19.72
C VAL A 131 4.50 -15.12 19.30
N ASN A 132 3.64 -15.23 18.30
CA ASN A 132 3.15 -16.50 17.83
C ASN A 132 4.26 -17.03 16.93
N THR A 133 5.33 -17.49 17.58
CA THR A 133 6.59 -17.96 16.98
C THR A 133 6.32 -19.04 15.95
N GLU A 134 5.29 -19.87 16.19
CA GLU A 134 4.85 -20.92 15.27
C GLU A 134 4.27 -20.35 13.96
N LEU A 135 3.40 -19.34 14.02
CA LEU A 135 2.89 -18.72 12.79
C LEU A 135 4.01 -17.99 12.02
N GLU A 136 4.91 -17.34 12.74
CA GLU A 136 6.05 -16.64 12.14
C GLU A 136 7.00 -17.63 11.46
N SER A 137 7.33 -18.76 12.10
CA SER A 137 8.16 -19.82 11.52
C SER A 137 7.48 -20.45 10.30
N GLU A 138 6.18 -20.67 10.35
CA GLU A 138 5.41 -21.21 9.22
C GLU A 138 5.38 -20.28 8.01
N VAL A 139 5.21 -18.97 8.23
CA VAL A 139 5.30 -17.97 7.15
C VAL A 139 6.70 -17.98 6.52
N ILE A 140 7.76 -18.06 7.32
CA ILE A 140 9.14 -18.14 6.83
C ILE A 140 9.36 -19.44 6.05
N ALA A 141 8.88 -20.57 6.57
CA ALA A 141 9.02 -21.88 5.95
C ALA A 141 8.32 -21.93 4.59
N ILE A 142 7.06 -21.49 4.50
CA ILE A 142 6.32 -21.44 3.24
C ILE A 142 7.01 -20.50 2.23
N HIS A 143 7.51 -19.34 2.68
CA HIS A 143 8.21 -18.43 1.79
C HIS A 143 9.50 -19.07 1.23
N LYS A 144 10.31 -19.72 2.08
CA LYS A 144 11.53 -20.42 1.65
C LYS A 144 11.22 -21.61 0.74
N ALA A 145 10.22 -22.43 1.07
CA ALA A 145 9.77 -23.56 0.25
C ALA A 145 9.26 -23.10 -1.13
N SER A 146 8.72 -21.89 -1.20
CA SER A 146 8.35 -21.25 -2.46
C SER A 146 9.54 -20.68 -3.25
N ARG A 147 10.78 -20.97 -2.85
CA ARG A 147 12.02 -20.36 -3.37
C ARG A 147 11.99 -18.82 -3.29
N ASN A 148 11.39 -18.29 -2.22
CA ASN A 148 11.17 -16.85 -1.98
C ASN A 148 10.24 -16.14 -2.98
N HIS A 149 9.52 -16.87 -3.83
CA HIS A 149 8.60 -16.27 -4.80
C HIS A 149 7.30 -15.78 -4.18
N TYR A 150 6.76 -16.48 -3.16
CA TYR A 150 5.40 -16.21 -2.69
C TYR A 150 5.27 -14.92 -1.89
N GLY A 151 4.25 -14.14 -2.23
CA GLY A 151 3.75 -13.03 -1.44
C GLY A 151 2.57 -13.43 -0.54
N THR A 152 2.03 -12.44 0.17
CA THR A 152 0.96 -12.62 1.18
C THR A 152 -0.27 -13.41 0.71
N ARG A 153 -0.64 -13.34 -0.57
CA ARG A 153 -1.80 -14.05 -1.14
C ARG A 153 -1.60 -15.57 -1.17
N LYS A 154 -0.48 -16.03 -1.74
CA LYS A 154 -0.16 -17.46 -1.85
C LYS A 154 0.20 -18.05 -0.49
N ILE A 155 0.95 -17.31 0.34
CA ILE A 155 1.25 -17.73 1.73
C ILE A 155 -0.04 -17.95 2.53
N LYS A 156 -1.07 -17.10 2.38
CA LYS A 156 -2.35 -17.31 3.05
C LYS A 156 -3.00 -18.65 2.67
N ARG A 157 -2.92 -19.04 1.38
CA ARG A 157 -3.51 -20.29 0.89
C ARG A 157 -2.77 -21.51 1.42
N GLU A 158 -1.45 -21.48 1.41
CA GLU A 158 -0.61 -22.52 2.00
C GLU A 158 -0.81 -22.64 3.52
N LEU A 159 -0.94 -21.51 4.23
CA LEU A 159 -1.29 -21.50 5.65
C LEU A 159 -2.67 -22.12 5.91
N ALA A 160 -3.66 -21.85 5.05
CA ALA A 160 -4.99 -22.44 5.18
C ALA A 160 -4.98 -23.97 5.01
N LYS A 161 -4.14 -24.51 4.11
CA LYS A 161 -3.92 -25.97 3.98
C LYS A 161 -3.40 -26.59 5.27
N LYS A 162 -2.63 -25.83 6.06
CA LYS A 162 -2.12 -26.22 7.39
C LYS A 162 -3.08 -25.88 8.55
N GLY A 163 -4.32 -25.46 8.28
CA GLY A 163 -5.32 -25.12 9.29
C GLY A 163 -5.23 -23.68 9.86
N TYR A 164 -4.29 -22.85 9.41
CA TYR A 164 -4.12 -21.50 9.92
C TYR A 164 -5.08 -20.49 9.25
N HIS A 165 -5.84 -19.78 10.08
CA HIS A 165 -6.81 -18.78 9.64
C HIS A 165 -6.29 -17.37 9.89
N VAL A 166 -5.48 -16.86 8.95
CA VAL A 166 -4.72 -15.60 9.14
C VAL A 166 -5.01 -14.57 8.05
N SER A 167 -5.09 -13.29 8.44
CA SER A 167 -5.29 -12.19 7.51
C SER A 167 -4.02 -11.85 6.71
N LYS A 168 -4.18 -11.42 5.45
CA LYS A 168 -3.07 -10.96 4.60
C LYS A 168 -2.26 -9.82 5.26
N ARG A 169 -2.92 -8.96 6.05
CA ARG A 169 -2.27 -7.86 6.79
C ARG A 169 -1.32 -8.40 7.86
N ARG A 170 -1.71 -9.44 8.59
CA ARG A 170 -0.85 -10.08 9.61
C ARG A 170 0.35 -10.77 8.94
N ILE A 171 0.13 -11.52 7.87
CA ILE A 171 1.21 -12.13 7.07
C ILE A 171 2.18 -11.05 6.56
N GLY A 172 1.67 -9.95 6.01
CA GLY A 172 2.49 -8.84 5.52
C GLY A 172 3.33 -8.18 6.61
N LYS A 173 2.83 -8.08 7.85
CA LYS A 173 3.63 -7.61 9.00
C LYS A 173 4.76 -8.57 9.33
N ILE A 174 4.50 -9.88 9.32
CA ILE A 174 5.52 -10.92 9.55
C ILE A 174 6.58 -10.87 8.46
N MET A 175 6.18 -10.83 7.19
CA MET A 175 7.11 -10.69 6.06
C MET A 175 8.00 -9.45 6.21
N LYS A 176 7.41 -8.30 6.57
CA LYS A 176 8.17 -7.05 6.82
C LYS A 176 9.14 -7.18 8.00
N LYS A 177 8.72 -7.83 9.10
CA LYS A 177 9.55 -8.07 10.30
C LYS A 177 10.82 -8.86 9.97
N TYR A 178 10.71 -9.87 9.10
CA TYR A 178 11.80 -10.77 8.73
C TYR A 178 12.47 -10.43 7.38
N GLY A 179 12.13 -9.30 6.76
CA GLY A 179 12.70 -8.91 5.46
C GLY A 179 12.35 -9.84 4.30
N LEU A 180 11.25 -10.59 4.40
CA LEU A 180 10.79 -11.51 3.35
C LEU A 180 10.18 -10.70 2.20
N VAL A 181 10.87 -10.65 1.06
CA VAL A 181 10.42 -9.91 -0.12
C VAL A 181 10.16 -10.89 -1.26
N SER A 182 8.90 -10.94 -1.71
CA SER A 182 8.53 -11.71 -2.90
C SER A 182 9.21 -11.13 -4.13
N THR A 183 9.75 -12.00 -4.98
CA THR A 183 10.37 -11.66 -6.28
C THR A 183 9.47 -10.76 -7.15
N TYR A 184 8.15 -10.96 -7.09
CA TYR A 184 7.15 -10.17 -7.81
C TYR A 184 7.02 -8.71 -7.35
N THR A 185 7.66 -8.34 -6.22
CA THR A 185 7.65 -6.96 -5.70
C THR A 185 8.79 -6.12 -6.31
N LYS A 186 9.82 -6.75 -6.89
CA LYS A 186 10.90 -6.02 -7.57
C LYS A 186 10.33 -5.38 -8.85
N LYS A 187 10.46 -4.05 -8.99
CA LYS A 187 10.04 -3.33 -10.21
C LYS A 187 10.81 -3.86 -11.41
N GLN A 188 10.10 -4.29 -12.44
CA GLN A 188 10.69 -4.68 -13.71
C GLN A 188 10.70 -3.48 -14.68
N TYR A 189 11.80 -3.34 -15.43
CA TYR A 189 11.96 -2.37 -16.50
C TYR A 189 11.05 -2.73 -17.69
N LYS A 190 10.42 -1.74 -18.34
CA LYS A 190 9.58 -1.95 -19.53
C LYS A 190 10.46 -2.12 -20.77
N VAL A 191 10.27 -3.19 -21.54
CA VAL A 191 10.94 -3.44 -22.82
C VAL A 191 10.02 -3.00 -23.98
N HIS A 192 10.59 -2.32 -24.99
CA HIS A 192 9.95 -1.99 -26.27
C HIS A 192 10.09 -3.15 -27.27
N SER A 193 9.03 -3.44 -28.03
CA SER A 193 9.00 -4.52 -29.03
C SER A 193 9.78 -4.14 -30.31
N PRO A 194 10.57 -5.05 -30.91
CA PRO A 194 11.09 -4.90 -32.27
C PRO A 194 10.09 -5.41 -33.33
N SER A 195 10.34 -5.07 -34.61
CA SER A 195 9.50 -5.33 -35.79
C SER A 195 9.60 -6.76 -36.36
N CYS A 196 8.54 -7.21 -37.05
CA CYS A 196 8.32 -8.61 -37.47
C CYS A 196 8.22 -8.82 -39.00
N ASN A 197 8.54 -10.04 -39.43
CA ASN A 197 8.62 -10.57 -40.82
C ASN A 197 7.30 -11.22 -41.33
N GLU A 198 7.19 -11.54 -42.63
CA GLU A 198 5.92 -11.73 -43.40
C GLU A 198 5.66 -13.15 -43.98
N ASP A 199 4.86 -14.02 -43.34
CA ASP A 199 4.38 -15.31 -43.90
C ASP A 199 2.88 -15.61 -43.61
N LYS A 200 2.22 -16.41 -44.46
CA LYS A 200 0.75 -16.70 -44.51
C LYS A 200 0.36 -18.08 -43.91
N ILE A 201 0.21 -18.19 -42.58
CA ILE A 201 -0.40 -19.34 -41.88
C ILE A 201 -1.47 -18.82 -40.90
N ALA A 202 -2.60 -19.52 -40.77
CA ALA A 202 -3.78 -19.09 -39.99
C ALA A 202 -3.69 -19.47 -38.49
N ASN A 203 -4.33 -18.68 -37.63
CA ASN A 203 -4.44 -18.93 -36.19
C ASN A 203 -5.73 -19.69 -35.87
N VAL A 204 -5.60 -20.84 -35.21
CA VAL A 204 -6.70 -21.75 -34.88
C VAL A 204 -7.16 -21.61 -33.42
N VAL A 205 -6.34 -21.03 -32.52
CA VAL A 205 -6.58 -21.05 -31.05
C VAL A 205 -7.71 -20.10 -30.61
N ASN A 206 -8.08 -19.11 -31.43
CA ASN A 206 -9.31 -18.27 -31.31
C ASN A 206 -9.73 -17.83 -29.89
N ARG A 207 -8.78 -17.68 -28.96
CA ARG A 207 -8.98 -17.22 -27.57
C ARG A 207 -9.76 -18.17 -26.66
N GLU A 208 -9.89 -19.44 -27.02
CA GLU A 208 -10.47 -20.47 -26.15
C GLU A 208 -9.38 -21.07 -25.23
N PHE A 209 -9.15 -20.41 -24.10
CA PHE A 209 -8.10 -20.80 -23.14
C PHE A 209 -8.54 -21.80 -22.06
N ASP A 210 -9.84 -22.02 -21.97
CA ASP A 210 -10.49 -23.00 -21.10
C ASP A 210 -10.73 -24.25 -21.94
N LYS A 211 -9.66 -25.02 -22.14
CA LYS A 211 -9.76 -26.32 -22.80
C LYS A 211 -10.37 -27.32 -21.85
N GLU A 212 -11.19 -28.22 -22.39
CA GLU A 212 -11.86 -29.26 -21.60
C GLU A 212 -10.98 -30.50 -21.41
N GLU A 213 -9.91 -30.63 -22.20
CA GLU A 213 -9.07 -31.83 -22.25
C GLU A 213 -7.59 -31.50 -22.09
N ALA A 214 -6.88 -32.37 -21.37
CA ALA A 214 -5.43 -32.29 -21.24
C ALA A 214 -4.76 -32.57 -22.59
N LEU A 215 -3.64 -31.91 -22.86
CA LEU A 215 -2.87 -32.01 -24.12
C LEU A 215 -3.58 -31.54 -25.40
N ASP A 216 -4.83 -31.10 -25.37
CA ASP A 216 -5.54 -30.60 -26.56
C ASP A 216 -4.75 -29.49 -27.28
N VAL A 217 -4.31 -28.48 -26.52
CA VAL A 217 -3.47 -27.41 -27.05
C VAL A 217 -2.26 -27.22 -26.18
N VAL A 218 -1.08 -27.39 -26.78
CA VAL A 218 0.20 -27.13 -26.15
C VAL A 218 0.86 -25.91 -26.80
N VAL A 219 1.45 -25.05 -25.99
CA VAL A 219 2.16 -23.86 -26.46
C VAL A 219 3.65 -24.05 -26.24
N SER A 220 4.47 -23.63 -27.20
CA SER A 220 5.92 -23.59 -27.04
C SER A 220 6.49 -22.20 -27.33
N ASP A 221 7.44 -21.78 -26.49
CA ASP A 221 8.23 -20.54 -26.68
C ASP A 221 9.66 -20.73 -26.16
N LEU A 222 10.57 -19.86 -26.60
CA LEU A 222 11.96 -19.81 -26.20
C LEU A 222 12.24 -18.53 -25.41
N THR A 223 12.94 -18.67 -24.29
CA THR A 223 13.49 -17.51 -23.58
C THR A 223 14.99 -17.63 -23.40
N TYR A 224 15.66 -16.48 -23.34
CA TYR A 224 17.09 -16.42 -23.10
C TYR A 224 17.42 -16.42 -21.60
N VAL A 225 18.60 -16.96 -21.27
CA VAL A 225 19.17 -17.03 -19.92
C VAL A 225 20.67 -16.76 -19.99
N ASN A 226 21.26 -16.24 -18.91
CA ASN A 226 22.68 -15.88 -18.88
C ASN A 226 23.52 -16.97 -18.20
N VAL A 227 24.48 -17.53 -18.92
CA VAL A 227 25.46 -18.49 -18.39
C VAL A 227 26.86 -17.90 -18.57
N LYS A 228 27.55 -17.59 -17.47
CA LYS A 228 28.90 -17.00 -17.49
C LYS A 228 29.05 -15.81 -18.45
N GLY A 229 28.05 -14.92 -18.51
CA GLY A 229 28.05 -13.76 -19.39
C GLY A 229 27.68 -14.04 -20.85
N LYS A 230 27.32 -15.29 -21.20
CA LYS A 230 26.87 -15.68 -22.55
C LYS A 230 25.38 -16.01 -22.55
N TRP A 231 24.68 -15.52 -23.56
CA TRP A 231 23.29 -15.85 -23.77
C TRP A 231 23.13 -17.31 -24.22
N ASN A 232 22.34 -18.05 -23.45
CA ASN A 232 21.84 -19.38 -23.77
C ASN A 232 20.31 -19.28 -23.84
N TYR A 233 19.66 -20.36 -24.24
CA TYR A 233 18.23 -20.40 -24.49
C TYR A 233 17.63 -21.60 -23.77
N ILE A 234 16.41 -21.44 -23.29
CA ILE A 234 15.57 -22.54 -22.85
C ILE A 234 14.32 -22.56 -23.71
N CYS A 235 13.86 -23.75 -24.08
CA CYS A 235 12.59 -23.99 -24.72
C CYS A 235 11.68 -24.69 -23.72
N LEU A 236 10.42 -24.26 -23.62
CA LEU A 236 9.42 -24.86 -22.75
C LEU A 236 8.15 -25.12 -23.55
N ILE A 237 7.54 -26.28 -23.32
CA ILE A 237 6.27 -26.71 -23.88
C ILE A 237 5.28 -26.82 -22.74
N ILE A 238 4.21 -26.01 -22.78
CA ILE A 238 3.18 -25.91 -21.75
C ILE A 238 1.84 -26.40 -22.26
N ASP A 239 1.19 -27.26 -21.49
CA ASP A 239 -0.21 -27.66 -21.72
C ASP A 239 -1.14 -26.53 -21.27
N LEU A 240 -1.99 -26.03 -22.17
CA LEU A 240 -2.93 -24.98 -21.80
C LEU A 240 -3.96 -25.47 -20.79
N PHE A 241 -4.36 -26.73 -20.79
CA PHE A 241 -5.41 -27.22 -19.89
C PHE A 241 -5.10 -26.96 -18.41
N ASN A 242 -3.96 -27.47 -17.94
CA ASN A 242 -3.57 -27.43 -16.53
C ASN A 242 -2.33 -26.56 -16.28
N ARG A 243 -1.82 -25.87 -17.32
CA ARG A 243 -0.60 -25.05 -17.26
C ARG A 243 0.65 -25.84 -16.90
N GLU A 244 0.69 -27.15 -17.13
CA GLU A 244 1.86 -28.00 -16.82
C GLU A 244 2.93 -27.86 -17.91
N PHE A 245 4.19 -27.73 -17.50
CA PHE A 245 5.30 -27.90 -18.44
C PHE A 245 5.46 -29.38 -18.75
N ILE A 246 5.07 -29.78 -19.96
CA ILE A 246 5.13 -31.16 -20.42
C ILE A 246 6.46 -31.49 -21.09
N GLY A 247 7.17 -30.49 -21.60
CA GLY A 247 8.49 -30.63 -22.22
C GLY A 247 9.35 -29.38 -22.02
N TYR A 248 10.66 -29.56 -22.00
CA TYR A 248 11.65 -28.50 -21.84
C TYR A 248 13.04 -28.94 -22.30
N ALA A 249 13.85 -27.98 -22.72
CA ALA A 249 15.28 -28.19 -22.99
C ALA A 249 16.07 -26.88 -22.81
N ALA A 250 17.37 -26.99 -22.60
CA ALA A 250 18.32 -25.87 -22.63
C ALA A 250 19.29 -26.03 -23.81
N GLY A 251 19.74 -24.91 -24.38
CA GLY A 251 20.60 -24.91 -25.55
C GLY A 251 21.45 -23.65 -25.67
N LYS A 252 22.64 -23.79 -26.26
CA LYS A 252 23.58 -22.68 -26.50
C LYS A 252 23.14 -21.77 -27.67
N LYS A 253 22.24 -22.26 -28.52
CA LYS A 253 21.76 -21.56 -29.72
C LYS A 253 20.24 -21.58 -29.76
N LYS A 254 19.67 -20.52 -30.34
CA LYS A 254 18.24 -20.44 -30.66
C LYS A 254 18.00 -21.12 -32.01
N ASN A 255 17.92 -22.45 -32.01
CA ASN A 255 17.76 -23.26 -33.22
C ASN A 255 16.68 -24.33 -33.04
N ALA A 256 16.34 -25.00 -34.13
CA ALA A 256 15.31 -26.04 -34.11
C ALA A 256 15.74 -27.32 -33.37
N GLU A 257 17.04 -27.60 -33.27
CA GLU A 257 17.55 -28.70 -32.43
C GLU A 257 17.09 -28.55 -30.97
N LEU A 258 17.15 -27.34 -30.42
CA LEU A 258 16.66 -27.06 -29.07
C LEU A 258 15.16 -27.36 -28.91
N VAL A 259 14.36 -27.04 -29.93
CA VAL A 259 12.92 -27.35 -29.93
C VAL A 259 12.71 -28.85 -30.00
N THR A 260 13.43 -29.56 -30.88
CA THR A 260 13.38 -31.03 -30.97
C THR A 260 13.76 -31.70 -29.65
N GLU A 261 14.78 -31.21 -28.94
CA GLU A 261 15.14 -31.73 -27.61
C GLU A 261 14.03 -31.48 -26.57
N ALA A 262 13.34 -30.33 -26.65
CA ALA A 262 12.19 -30.08 -25.78
C ALA A 262 11.04 -31.08 -26.04
N PHE A 263 10.77 -31.42 -27.31
CA PHE A 263 9.80 -32.48 -27.65
C PHE A 263 10.21 -33.85 -27.13
N LYS A 264 11.48 -34.22 -27.26
CA LYS A 264 12.01 -35.50 -26.75
C LYS A 264 11.89 -35.64 -25.23
N SER A 265 11.90 -34.51 -24.51
CA SER A 265 11.74 -34.53 -23.04
C SER A 265 10.31 -34.84 -22.58
N ILE A 266 9.32 -34.80 -23.49
CA ILE A 266 7.92 -35.07 -23.16
C ILE A 266 7.76 -36.52 -22.74
N LYS A 267 7.25 -36.73 -21.52
CA LYS A 267 7.02 -38.05 -20.92
C LYS A 267 5.60 -38.58 -21.14
N ARG A 268 4.82 -37.92 -21.99
CA ARG A 268 3.46 -38.29 -22.36
C ARG A 268 3.41 -38.70 -23.84
N PRO A 269 2.46 -39.56 -24.23
CA PRO A 269 2.28 -39.90 -25.64
C PRO A 269 2.02 -38.64 -26.47
N LEU A 270 2.76 -38.48 -27.58
CA LEU A 270 2.69 -37.27 -28.42
C LEU A 270 1.44 -37.24 -29.30
N ASP A 271 0.86 -38.41 -29.59
CA ASP A 271 -0.42 -38.62 -30.28
C ASP A 271 -1.63 -38.10 -29.48
N GLN A 272 -1.46 -37.78 -28.20
CA GLN A 272 -2.48 -37.10 -27.40
C GLN A 272 -2.48 -35.58 -27.58
N ILE A 273 -1.48 -35.03 -28.29
CA ILE A 273 -1.37 -33.59 -28.53
C ILE A 273 -2.10 -33.26 -29.83
N ASN A 274 -3.21 -32.54 -29.76
CA ASN A 274 -3.95 -32.19 -30.98
C ASN A 274 -3.33 -30.98 -31.69
N ILE A 275 -2.95 -29.95 -30.93
CA ILE A 275 -2.47 -28.69 -31.51
C ILE A 275 -1.18 -28.23 -30.84
N LEU A 276 -0.14 -28.00 -31.65
CA LEU A 276 1.03 -27.22 -31.25
C LEU A 276 0.83 -25.77 -31.67
N HIS A 277 0.70 -24.88 -30.68
CA HIS A 277 0.69 -23.44 -30.92
C HIS A 277 2.07 -22.83 -30.66
N THR A 278 2.62 -22.13 -31.66
CA THR A 278 3.93 -21.49 -31.56
C THR A 278 3.92 -20.07 -32.14
N ASP A 279 4.87 -19.26 -31.72
CA ASP A 279 5.13 -17.99 -32.39
C ASP A 279 5.79 -18.22 -33.75
N ARG A 280 5.74 -17.21 -34.62
CA ARG A 280 6.27 -17.25 -36.00
C ARG A 280 7.80 -17.23 -36.10
N GLY A 281 8.51 -17.71 -35.08
CA GLY A 281 9.96 -17.76 -35.06
C GLY A 281 10.52 -18.81 -36.04
N ASN A 282 11.61 -18.48 -36.72
CA ASN A 282 12.29 -19.40 -37.66
C ASN A 282 12.77 -20.69 -36.96
N GLU A 283 13.01 -20.64 -35.65
CA GLU A 283 13.38 -21.81 -34.85
C GLU A 283 12.31 -22.91 -34.84
N PHE A 284 11.04 -22.57 -35.08
CA PHE A 284 9.96 -23.54 -35.21
C PHE A 284 9.76 -23.98 -36.66
N LYS A 285 10.34 -23.28 -37.65
CA LYS A 285 10.11 -23.53 -39.09
C LYS A 285 11.24 -24.41 -39.64
N ASN A 286 11.21 -25.71 -39.34
CA ASN A 286 12.15 -26.67 -39.91
C ASN A 286 11.52 -28.04 -40.16
N LYS A 287 12.17 -28.79 -41.05
CA LYS A 287 11.74 -30.13 -41.42
C LYS A 287 11.66 -31.10 -40.24
N ALA A 288 12.58 -31.03 -39.26
CA ALA A 288 12.53 -31.97 -38.13
C ALA A 288 11.32 -31.75 -37.22
N ILE A 289 10.83 -30.51 -37.06
CA ILE A 289 9.59 -30.25 -36.33
C ILE A 289 8.40 -30.67 -37.19
N ASP A 290 8.40 -30.35 -38.49
CA ASP A 290 7.31 -30.76 -39.38
C ASP A 290 7.18 -32.29 -39.42
N ASP A 291 8.30 -33.03 -39.50
CA ASP A 291 8.33 -34.50 -39.44
C ASP A 291 7.74 -35.04 -38.10
N ILE A 292 7.98 -34.36 -36.96
CA ILE A 292 7.38 -34.74 -35.67
C ILE A 292 5.87 -34.50 -35.70
N LEU A 293 5.45 -33.32 -36.17
CA LEU A 293 4.02 -32.96 -36.21
C LEU A 293 3.24 -33.92 -37.12
N ASP A 294 3.77 -34.21 -38.30
CA ASP A 294 3.16 -35.13 -39.27
C ASP A 294 3.15 -36.57 -38.75
N SER A 295 4.18 -37.01 -38.02
CA SER A 295 4.26 -38.39 -37.49
C SER A 295 3.27 -38.68 -36.37
N PHE A 296 2.80 -37.65 -35.67
CA PHE A 296 1.90 -37.76 -34.51
C PHE A 296 0.55 -37.07 -34.76
N ASP A 297 0.24 -36.71 -36.01
CA ASP A 297 -0.99 -36.01 -36.42
C ASP A 297 -1.28 -34.72 -35.61
N ILE A 298 -0.21 -34.00 -35.23
CA ILE A 298 -0.32 -32.77 -34.44
C ILE A 298 -0.53 -31.57 -35.37
N GLU A 299 -1.66 -30.88 -35.24
CA GLU A 299 -1.95 -29.69 -36.02
C GLU A 299 -1.08 -28.51 -35.58
N ARG A 300 -0.47 -27.84 -36.56
CA ARG A 300 0.34 -26.66 -36.32
C ARG A 300 -0.51 -25.39 -36.32
N SER A 301 -0.50 -24.68 -35.19
CA SER A 301 -1.13 -23.37 -35.05
C SER A 301 -0.08 -22.28 -34.83
N LEU A 302 -0.22 -21.14 -35.49
CA LEU A 302 0.68 -19.98 -35.32
C LEU A 302 -0.09 -18.76 -34.84
N SER A 303 0.52 -17.97 -33.96
CA SER A 303 -0.07 -16.73 -33.45
C SER A 303 -0.38 -15.73 -34.57
N ASN A 304 -1.54 -15.04 -34.46
CA ASN A 304 -1.91 -13.96 -35.38
C ASN A 304 -1.00 -12.73 -35.19
N LYS A 305 -0.66 -12.07 -36.29
CA LYS A 305 0.13 -10.84 -36.28
C LYS A 305 -0.55 -9.77 -35.42
N GLY A 306 0.11 -9.32 -34.35
CA GLY A 306 -0.34 -8.19 -33.54
C GLY A 306 -1.54 -8.48 -32.63
N CYS A 307 -1.81 -9.74 -32.26
CA CYS A 307 -2.88 -10.09 -31.31
C CYS A 307 -2.33 -10.74 -30.03
N PRO A 308 -1.92 -9.95 -29.00
CA PRO A 308 -1.42 -10.47 -27.73
C PRO A 308 -2.43 -11.36 -26.98
N TYR A 309 -3.71 -11.19 -27.30
CA TYR A 309 -4.80 -11.89 -26.63
C TYR A 309 -4.88 -13.37 -27.01
N ASP A 310 -4.30 -13.79 -28.12
CA ASP A 310 -4.37 -15.18 -28.60
C ASP A 310 -3.37 -16.10 -27.87
N ASN A 311 -2.42 -15.52 -27.11
CA ASN A 311 -1.38 -16.25 -26.36
C ASN A 311 -1.31 -15.85 -24.88
N ALA A 312 -2.36 -15.22 -24.33
CA ALA A 312 -2.32 -14.57 -23.02
C ALA A 312 -1.91 -15.51 -21.86
N VAL A 313 -2.32 -16.78 -21.93
CA VAL A 313 -1.92 -17.79 -20.94
C VAL A 313 -0.43 -18.07 -21.02
N ALA A 314 0.08 -18.37 -22.21
CA ALA A 314 1.48 -18.71 -22.34
C ALA A 314 2.33 -17.48 -22.04
N GLU A 315 1.95 -16.28 -22.49
CA GLU A 315 2.61 -15.04 -22.10
C GLU A 315 2.70 -14.89 -20.57
N ALA A 316 1.62 -15.18 -19.85
CA ALA A 316 1.62 -15.16 -18.39
C ALA A 316 2.56 -16.22 -17.79
N ALA A 317 2.58 -17.44 -18.33
CA ALA A 317 3.48 -18.51 -17.91
C ALA A 317 4.96 -18.18 -18.18
N PHE A 318 5.29 -17.71 -19.38
CA PHE A 318 6.64 -17.29 -19.74
C PHE A 318 7.10 -16.06 -18.96
N LYS A 319 6.20 -15.14 -18.63
CA LYS A 319 6.50 -14.03 -17.71
C LYS A 319 6.84 -14.54 -16.31
N VAL A 320 6.13 -15.58 -15.84
CA VAL A 320 6.43 -16.24 -14.56
C VAL A 320 7.82 -16.87 -14.63
N VAL A 321 8.15 -17.65 -15.66
CA VAL A 321 9.48 -18.27 -15.85
C VAL A 321 10.56 -17.20 -15.88
N LYS A 322 10.36 -16.14 -16.67
CA LYS A 322 11.31 -15.02 -16.75
C LYS A 322 11.54 -14.41 -15.37
N THR A 323 10.50 -14.26 -14.55
CA THR A 323 10.60 -13.64 -13.22
C THR A 323 11.18 -14.56 -12.15
N GLU A 324 10.80 -15.84 -12.15
CA GLU A 324 11.15 -16.80 -11.10
C GLU A 324 12.47 -17.56 -11.40
N PHE A 325 12.80 -17.76 -12.67
CA PHE A 325 13.95 -18.58 -13.08
C PHE A 325 15.08 -17.77 -13.73
N ALA A 326 14.76 -16.84 -14.64
CA ALA A 326 15.77 -16.19 -15.48
C ALA A 326 16.24 -14.80 -14.98
N TYR A 327 15.34 -14.02 -14.38
CA TYR A 327 15.60 -12.63 -14.00
C TYR A 327 16.64 -12.55 -12.89
N ASP A 328 17.67 -11.72 -13.10
CA ASP A 328 18.74 -11.47 -12.11
C ASP A 328 19.56 -12.73 -11.75
N ARG A 329 19.52 -13.76 -12.61
CA ARG A 329 20.26 -15.02 -12.43
C ARG A 329 21.37 -15.18 -13.48
N ILE A 330 22.56 -15.52 -13.01
CA ILE A 330 23.70 -15.89 -13.85
C ILE A 330 24.11 -17.30 -13.43
N PHE A 331 24.02 -18.25 -14.36
CA PHE A 331 24.46 -19.63 -14.14
C PHE A 331 25.97 -19.74 -14.33
N ASN A 332 26.64 -20.55 -13.52
CA ASN A 332 28.08 -20.76 -13.58
C ASN A 332 28.46 -21.78 -14.66
N SER A 333 27.55 -22.63 -15.13
CA SER A 333 27.83 -23.51 -16.27
C SER A 333 26.57 -23.87 -17.03
N PHE A 334 26.75 -24.51 -18.19
CA PHE A 334 25.61 -24.98 -18.98
C PHE A 334 24.92 -26.16 -18.28
N GLU A 335 25.70 -27.02 -17.65
CA GLU A 335 25.23 -28.16 -16.87
C GLU A 335 24.44 -27.70 -15.63
N GLU A 336 24.87 -26.60 -14.98
CA GLU A 336 24.08 -25.98 -13.91
C GLU A 336 22.73 -25.47 -14.45
N LEU A 337 22.71 -24.83 -15.62
CA LEU A 337 21.46 -24.40 -16.25
C LEU A 337 20.54 -25.58 -16.52
N GLU A 338 21.04 -26.69 -17.06
CA GLU A 338 20.24 -27.90 -17.33
C GLU A 338 19.65 -28.49 -16.06
N TYR A 339 20.48 -28.65 -15.01
CA TYR A 339 20.05 -29.18 -13.73
C TYR A 339 19.00 -28.30 -13.05
N GLU A 340 19.24 -26.99 -13.04
CA GLU A 340 18.33 -26.02 -12.43
C GLU A 340 17.03 -25.89 -13.22
N LEU A 341 17.07 -26.02 -14.56
CA LEU A 341 15.86 -26.04 -15.39
C LEU A 341 15.02 -27.27 -15.07
N PHE A 342 15.63 -28.45 -14.97
CA PHE A 342 14.96 -29.68 -14.54
C PHE A 342 14.28 -29.50 -13.17
N ASP A 343 15.02 -29.00 -12.18
CA ASP A 343 14.51 -28.79 -10.83
C ASP A 343 13.44 -27.70 -10.76
N TYR A 344 13.55 -26.65 -11.58
CA TYR A 344 12.53 -25.62 -11.70
C TYR A 344 11.24 -26.17 -12.30
N VAL A 345 11.30 -26.93 -13.40
CA VAL A 345 10.12 -27.53 -14.03
C VAL A 345 9.43 -28.50 -13.07
N ASN A 346 10.20 -29.33 -12.36
CA ASN A 346 9.66 -30.22 -11.33
C ASN A 346 8.94 -29.45 -10.20
N TRP A 347 9.55 -28.37 -9.70
CA TRP A 347 8.94 -27.54 -8.67
C TRP A 347 7.69 -26.80 -9.19
N TYR A 348 7.74 -26.29 -10.41
CA TYR A 348 6.62 -25.61 -11.05
C TYR A 348 5.40 -26.53 -11.17
N ASN A 349 5.61 -27.75 -11.66
CA ASN A 349 4.52 -28.70 -11.90
C ASN A 349 3.96 -29.29 -10.60
N ASN A 350 4.81 -29.56 -9.60
CA ASN A 350 4.42 -30.37 -8.42
C ASN A 350 4.26 -29.57 -7.12
N HIS A 351 4.82 -28.35 -7.01
CA HIS A 351 4.86 -27.61 -5.74
C HIS A 351 4.35 -26.17 -5.87
N ARG A 352 4.42 -25.60 -7.07
CA ARG A 352 3.99 -24.23 -7.30
C ARG A 352 2.47 -24.18 -7.45
N ILE A 353 1.80 -23.37 -6.64
CA ILE A 353 0.34 -23.15 -6.72
C ILE A 353 0.01 -22.03 -7.70
N HIS A 354 -1.09 -22.21 -8.44
CA HIS A 354 -1.52 -21.30 -9.50
C HIS A 354 -2.87 -20.69 -9.15
N GLY A 355 -2.95 -19.35 -9.14
CA GLY A 355 -4.20 -18.67 -8.85
C GLY A 355 -5.31 -18.96 -9.88
N SER A 356 -4.94 -19.25 -11.13
CA SER A 356 -5.86 -19.66 -12.19
C SER A 356 -6.36 -21.10 -12.05
N LEU A 357 -5.71 -21.93 -11.23
CA LEU A 357 -6.07 -23.33 -10.98
C LEU A 357 -6.63 -23.49 -9.56
N ASP A 358 -7.32 -22.47 -9.05
CA ASP A 358 -7.81 -22.38 -7.67
C ASP A 358 -6.77 -22.73 -6.59
N TYR A 359 -5.52 -22.30 -6.81
CA TYR A 359 -4.39 -22.55 -5.91
C TYR A 359 -3.97 -24.01 -5.77
N LEU A 360 -4.29 -24.83 -6.77
CA LEU A 360 -3.69 -26.14 -7.00
C LEU A 360 -2.39 -26.00 -7.82
N THR A 361 -1.57 -27.04 -7.77
CA THR A 361 -0.46 -27.23 -8.70
C THR A 361 -0.96 -27.76 -10.05
N PRO A 362 -0.20 -27.57 -11.15
CA PRO A 362 -0.58 -28.13 -12.46
C PRO A 362 -0.88 -29.63 -12.43
N VAL A 363 -0.11 -30.39 -11.63
CA VAL A 363 -0.30 -31.83 -11.48
C VAL A 363 -1.52 -32.17 -10.60
N GLU A 364 -1.72 -31.47 -9.49
CA GLU A 364 -2.93 -31.63 -8.64
C GLU A 364 -4.20 -31.35 -9.44
N TYR A 365 -4.20 -30.27 -10.23
CA TYR A 365 -5.34 -29.91 -11.07
C TYR A 365 -5.64 -30.99 -12.12
N ARG A 366 -4.60 -31.55 -12.73
CA ARG A 366 -4.74 -32.65 -13.69
C ARG A 366 -5.42 -33.87 -13.05
N TYR A 367 -4.92 -34.34 -11.91
CA TYR A 367 -5.54 -35.46 -11.21
C TYR A 367 -6.99 -35.18 -10.81
N LEU A 368 -7.26 -33.99 -10.26
CA LEU A 368 -8.62 -33.61 -9.87
C LEU A 368 -9.60 -33.61 -11.05
N MET A 369 -9.16 -33.19 -12.24
CA MET A 369 -10.02 -33.19 -13.42
C MET A 369 -10.16 -34.57 -14.07
N PHE A 370 -9.15 -35.43 -13.98
CA PHE A 370 -9.29 -36.82 -14.38
C PHE A 370 -10.32 -37.57 -13.53
N ASP A 371 -10.28 -37.40 -12.20
CA ASP A 371 -11.25 -38.03 -11.30
C ASP A 371 -12.69 -37.57 -11.57
N LYS A 372 -12.87 -36.30 -11.95
CA LYS A 372 -14.19 -35.78 -12.34
C LYS A 372 -14.71 -36.31 -13.67
N LYS A 373 -13.84 -36.73 -14.60
CA LYS A 373 -14.26 -37.35 -15.87
C LYS A 373 -14.62 -38.83 -15.71
N LEU A 374 -14.19 -39.47 -14.62
CA LEU A 374 -14.47 -40.87 -14.29
C LEU A 374 -15.75 -41.06 -13.45
N LEU A 375 -16.33 -39.97 -12.94
CA LEU A 375 -17.60 -39.91 -12.21
C LEU A 375 -18.71 -39.42 -13.15
#